data_AF-A0A2T9YN42-F1
#
_entry.id   AF-A0A2T9YN42-F1
#
_cell.length_a   1.000
_cell.length_b   1.000
_cell.length_c   1.000
_cell.angle_alpha   90.00
_cell.angle_beta   90.00
_cell.angle_gamma   90.00
#
_symmetry.space_group_name_H-M   'P 1'
#
loop_
_entity.id
_entity.type
_entity.pdbx_description
1 polymer ?
#
loop_
_entity_poly.entity_id
_entity_poly.type
_entity_poly.pdbx_seq_one_letter_code
_entity_poly.pdbx_strand_id
1 'polypeptide(L)'
;MKFLNLIFFTGYAAAISCSDNSNSWGNCGYNKVKDYSYNIWINKSASGVHTPIPGDAIDFWAKNQVSSQSYVNSLVHPDYMIKKCQATDIDWVYGITKQYNKNRVIDAQEWAGAIKDAYDAMNTYKTYQATVNTDFGSLALEATPIATSRKCKM
;
A
#
# COMPACT_ATOMS: atom_id res chain seq x y z
N MET A 1 -15.03 23.95 39.72
CA MET A 1 -14.30 22.85 39.06
C MET A 1 -14.95 22.61 37.70
N LYS A 2 -14.25 22.89 36.60
CA LYS A 2 -14.76 22.66 35.24
C LYS A 2 -14.41 21.23 34.84
N PHE A 3 -15.42 20.38 34.66
CA PHE A 3 -15.24 19.06 34.07
C PHE A 3 -15.04 19.24 32.55
N LEU A 4 -13.85 18.89 32.06
CA LEU A 4 -13.61 18.70 30.63
C LEU A 4 -14.30 17.41 30.19
N ASN A 5 -15.32 17.52 29.34
CA ASN A 5 -15.83 16.39 28.57
C ASN A 5 -14.79 16.02 27.51
N LEU A 6 -14.03 14.96 27.77
CA LEU A 6 -13.21 14.30 26.76
C LEU A 6 -14.14 13.46 25.88
N ILE A 7 -14.53 13.99 24.72
CA ILE A 7 -15.25 13.21 23.71
C ILE A 7 -14.20 12.43 22.90
N PHE A 8 -14.07 11.14 23.19
CA PHE A 8 -13.35 10.20 22.33
C PHE A 8 -14.20 9.94 21.09
N PHE A 9 -13.84 10.54 19.95
CA PHE A 9 -14.32 10.10 18.65
C PHE A 9 -13.55 8.83 18.25
N THR A 10 -14.00 7.67 18.69
CA THR A 10 -13.61 6.40 18.08
C THR A 10 -14.38 6.24 16.77
N GLY A 11 -14.01 7.02 15.76
CA GLY A 11 -14.43 6.76 14.39
C GLY A 11 -13.72 5.49 13.93
N TYR A 12 -14.41 4.35 13.99
CA TYR A 12 -13.99 3.18 13.23
C TYR A 12 -14.04 3.59 11.76
N ALA A 13 -12.88 3.85 11.16
CA ALA A 13 -12.80 3.93 9.70
C ALA A 13 -13.33 2.60 9.16
N ALA A 14 -14.38 2.66 8.33
CA ALA A 14 -14.93 1.46 7.73
C ALA A 14 -13.82 0.75 6.96
N ALA A 15 -13.58 -0.52 7.26
CA ALA A 15 -12.59 -1.31 6.55
C ALA A 15 -12.94 -1.32 5.05
N ILE A 16 -11.94 -1.10 4.21
CA ILE A 16 -12.11 -1.14 2.76
C ILE A 16 -12.60 -2.53 2.34
N SER A 17 -13.64 -2.53 1.51
CA SER A 17 -14.22 -3.75 0.95
C SER A 17 -13.76 -3.94 -0.48
N CYS A 18 -13.10 -5.06 -0.75
CA CYS A 18 -12.66 -5.47 -2.07
C CYS A 18 -13.47 -6.62 -2.63
N SER A 19 -13.62 -6.66 -3.96
CA SER A 19 -14.15 -7.82 -4.67
C SER A 19 -13.25 -9.04 -4.47
N ASP A 20 -13.80 -10.22 -4.71
CA ASP A 20 -13.05 -11.48 -4.60
C ASP A 20 -11.76 -11.45 -5.46
N ASN A 21 -10.62 -11.67 -4.80
CA ASN A 21 -9.29 -11.76 -5.41
C ASN A 21 -8.75 -13.22 -5.41
N SER A 22 -9.62 -14.22 -5.35
CA SER A 22 -9.21 -15.64 -5.35
C SER A 22 -8.44 -16.06 -6.60
N ASN A 23 -8.79 -15.52 -7.77
CA ASN A 23 -8.25 -15.94 -9.07
C ASN A 23 -7.53 -14.83 -9.85
N SER A 24 -7.83 -13.56 -9.57
CA SER A 24 -7.30 -12.40 -10.30
C SER A 24 -7.24 -11.16 -9.40
N TRP A 25 -6.97 -10.01 -10.00
CA TRP A 25 -7.08 -8.73 -9.33
C TRP A 25 -8.51 -8.47 -8.84
N GLY A 26 -8.63 -7.96 -7.62
CA GLY A 26 -9.89 -7.52 -7.01
C GLY A 26 -9.90 -5.99 -6.84
N ASN A 27 -11.04 -5.36 -7.12
CA ASN A 27 -11.25 -3.92 -6.99
C ASN A 27 -11.79 -3.59 -5.59
N CYS A 28 -11.19 -2.61 -4.92
CA CYS A 28 -11.53 -2.17 -3.56
C CYS A 28 -12.44 -0.94 -3.49
N GLY A 29 -12.99 -0.53 -4.64
CA GLY A 29 -13.83 0.64 -4.75
C GLY A 29 -13.04 1.95 -4.81
N TYR A 30 -13.80 3.05 -4.89
CA TYR A 30 -13.24 4.39 -4.99
C TYR A 30 -13.34 5.09 -3.63
N ASN A 31 -12.22 5.69 -3.22
CA ASN A 31 -12.15 6.58 -2.07
C ASN A 31 -11.59 7.93 -2.50
N LYS A 32 -11.59 8.91 -1.59
CA LYS A 32 -11.14 10.27 -1.89
C LYS A 32 -9.80 10.58 -1.26
N VAL A 33 -8.94 11.21 -2.04
CA VAL A 33 -7.74 11.89 -1.58
C VAL A 33 -7.85 13.36 -1.97
N LYS A 34 -7.83 14.25 -0.97
CA LYS A 34 -8.01 15.69 -1.18
C LYS A 34 -9.26 16.00 -2.02
N ASP A 35 -9.07 16.44 -3.26
CA ASP A 35 -10.10 16.91 -4.19
C ASP A 35 -10.46 15.90 -5.31
N TYR A 36 -9.90 14.68 -5.31
CA TYR A 36 -10.13 13.66 -6.34
C TYR A 36 -10.22 12.26 -5.75
N SER A 37 -10.51 11.29 -6.62
CA SER A 37 -10.69 9.90 -6.22
C SER A 37 -9.45 9.06 -6.51
N TYR A 38 -9.23 8.06 -5.68
CA TYR A 38 -8.34 6.93 -5.96
C TYR A 38 -9.11 5.61 -5.93
N ASN A 39 -8.60 4.63 -6.65
CA ASN A 39 -9.08 3.26 -6.64
C ASN A 39 -7.92 2.31 -6.31
N ILE A 40 -8.16 1.39 -5.38
CA ILE A 40 -7.22 0.33 -5.03
C ILE A 40 -7.59 -0.96 -5.76
N TRP A 41 -6.60 -1.60 -6.37
CA TRP A 41 -6.72 -2.98 -6.81
C TRP A 41 -5.73 -3.85 -6.05
N ILE A 42 -6.18 -5.00 -5.57
CA ILE A 42 -5.37 -5.99 -4.87
C ILE A 42 -5.12 -7.19 -5.79
N ASN A 43 -3.89 -7.70 -5.84
CA ASN A 43 -3.58 -8.87 -6.64
C ASN A 43 -4.19 -10.13 -6.03
N LYS A 44 -4.15 -11.23 -6.78
CA LYS A 44 -4.56 -12.57 -6.38
C LYS A 44 -4.10 -12.91 -4.96
N SER A 45 -5.01 -13.46 -4.17
CA SER A 45 -4.74 -13.88 -2.80
C SER A 45 -3.68 -14.98 -2.74
N ALA A 46 -2.73 -14.84 -1.82
CA ALA A 46 -1.73 -15.85 -1.52
C ALA A 46 -2.28 -17.03 -0.71
N SER A 47 -3.55 -17.02 -0.29
CA SER A 47 -4.32 -18.10 0.38
C SER A 47 -3.53 -19.11 1.24
N GLY A 48 -3.79 -19.14 2.55
CA GLY A 48 -3.24 -20.16 3.47
C GLY A 48 -1.74 -20.05 3.77
N VAL A 49 -0.95 -19.36 2.94
CA VAL A 49 0.48 -19.07 3.15
C VAL A 49 0.79 -17.58 3.34
N HIS A 50 -0.25 -16.77 3.56
CA HIS A 50 -0.07 -15.35 3.79
C HIS A 50 0.58 -15.08 5.15
N THR A 51 1.76 -14.47 5.11
CA THR A 51 2.45 -13.88 6.25
C THR A 51 2.03 -12.42 6.32
N PRO A 52 1.52 -11.93 7.46
CA PRO A 52 1.15 -10.52 7.58
C PRO A 52 2.30 -9.59 7.19
N ILE A 53 1.99 -8.60 6.38
CA ILE A 53 2.95 -7.60 5.93
C ILE A 53 3.36 -6.74 7.14
N PRO A 54 4.66 -6.56 7.42
CA PRO A 54 5.08 -5.73 8.53
C PRO A 54 4.78 -4.24 8.29
N GLY A 55 4.49 -3.51 9.38
CA GLY A 55 4.12 -2.09 9.29
C GLY A 55 5.19 -1.17 8.69
N ASP A 56 6.47 -1.57 8.76
CA ASP A 56 7.57 -0.81 8.17
C ASP A 56 7.58 -0.80 6.62
N ALA A 57 6.74 -1.62 5.97
CA ALA A 57 6.45 -1.50 4.54
C ALA A 57 5.71 -0.18 4.23
N ILE A 58 4.79 0.24 5.11
CA ILE A 58 4.06 1.51 4.97
C ILE A 58 5.03 2.68 5.05
N ASP A 59 5.93 2.65 6.02
CA ASP A 59 6.94 3.69 6.20
C ASP A 59 7.84 3.80 4.96
N PHE A 60 8.26 2.66 4.41
CA PHE A 60 9.02 2.62 3.16
C PHE A 60 8.24 3.25 2.00
N TRP A 61 6.98 2.86 1.78
CA TRP A 61 6.17 3.40 0.69
C TRP A 61 5.87 4.90 0.87
N ALA A 62 5.47 5.33 2.06
CA ALA A 62 5.16 6.72 2.36
C ALA A 62 6.39 7.63 2.20
N LYS A 63 7.58 7.17 2.64
CA LYS A 63 8.83 7.91 2.44
C LYS A 63 9.21 8.02 0.97
N ASN A 64 8.95 6.99 0.17
CA ASN A 64 9.34 6.94 -1.23
C ASN A 64 8.26 7.48 -2.19
N GLN A 65 7.08 7.87 -1.69
CA GLN A 65 6.11 8.69 -2.44
C GLN A 65 6.55 10.16 -2.40
N VAL A 66 7.59 10.47 -3.17
CA VAL A 66 8.10 11.83 -3.37
C VAL A 66 7.18 12.61 -4.31
N SER A 67 7.38 13.92 -4.39
CA SER A 67 6.58 14.78 -5.27
C SER A 67 6.76 14.39 -6.74
N SER A 68 5.68 14.51 -7.51
CA SER A 68 5.73 14.39 -8.97
C SER A 68 6.73 15.36 -9.63
N GLN A 69 7.04 16.50 -8.99
CA GLN A 69 8.03 17.47 -9.47
C GLN A 69 9.47 16.98 -9.33
N SER A 70 9.73 15.96 -8.51
CA SER A 70 11.06 15.35 -8.39
C SER A 70 11.48 14.58 -9.65
N TYR A 71 10.56 14.30 -10.57
CA TYR A 71 10.82 13.56 -11.80
C TYR A 71 10.74 14.46 -13.03
N VAL A 72 11.62 14.25 -14.02
CA VAL A 72 11.62 15.04 -15.26
C VAL A 72 10.61 14.54 -16.30
N ASN A 73 10.23 13.27 -16.26
CA ASN A 73 9.34 12.63 -17.23
C ASN A 73 8.20 11.83 -16.54
N SER A 74 7.25 11.35 -17.33
CA SER A 74 6.11 10.53 -16.90
C SER A 74 6.34 9.02 -17.05
N LEU A 75 7.61 8.61 -17.24
CA LEU A 75 7.97 7.20 -17.24
C LEU A 75 7.80 6.60 -15.84
N VAL A 76 8.01 5.30 -15.76
CA VAL A 76 7.89 4.53 -14.53
C VAL A 76 9.13 4.74 -13.66
N HIS A 77 8.92 5.01 -12.37
CA HIS A 77 9.97 5.27 -11.38
C HIS A 77 9.90 4.25 -10.23
N PRO A 78 10.67 3.15 -10.28
CA PRO A 78 10.68 2.13 -9.24
C PRO A 78 11.68 2.46 -8.13
N ASP A 79 11.28 2.17 -6.89
CA ASP A 79 12.17 2.07 -5.73
C ASP A 79 11.92 0.73 -5.05
N TYR A 80 12.99 0.05 -4.65
CA TYR A 80 12.92 -1.21 -3.93
C TYR A 80 13.93 -1.27 -2.79
N MET A 81 13.61 -2.06 -1.78
CA MET A 81 14.57 -2.47 -0.76
C MET A 81 14.37 -3.92 -0.38
N ILE A 82 15.47 -4.56 0.02
CA ILE A 82 15.43 -5.88 0.66
C ILE A 82 15.89 -5.68 2.10
N LYS A 83 15.11 -6.17 3.07
CA LYS A 83 15.49 -6.10 4.48
C LYS A 83 14.97 -7.28 5.28
N LYS A 84 15.74 -7.64 6.30
CA LYS A 84 15.28 -8.58 7.33
C LYS A 84 14.30 -7.88 8.26
N CYS A 85 13.07 -8.38 8.35
CA CYS A 85 12.11 -7.92 9.33
C CYS A 85 12.42 -8.58 10.68
N GLN A 86 12.78 -7.77 11.68
CA GLN A 86 13.13 -8.27 13.02
C GLN A 86 11.94 -8.95 13.72
N ALA A 87 10.71 -8.50 13.44
CA ALA A 87 9.51 -9.05 14.08
C ALA A 87 9.16 -10.47 13.57
N THR A 88 9.45 -10.76 12.29
CA THR A 88 9.09 -12.04 11.67
C THR A 88 10.30 -12.95 11.42
N ASP A 89 11.53 -12.45 11.59
CA ASP A 89 12.79 -13.11 11.20
C ASP A 89 12.83 -13.54 9.72
N ILE A 90 12.07 -12.84 8.87
CA ILE A 90 11.93 -13.12 7.43
C ILE A 90 12.52 -11.94 6.66
N ASP A 91 13.21 -12.22 5.57
CA ASP A 91 13.64 -11.18 4.62
C ASP A 91 12.44 -10.75 3.77
N TRP A 92 12.29 -9.47 3.53
CA TRP A 92 11.19 -8.92 2.74
C TRP A 92 11.73 -8.07 1.59
N VAL A 93 11.08 -8.17 0.43
CA VAL A 93 11.19 -7.18 -0.64
C VAL A 93 10.06 -6.18 -0.46
N TYR A 94 10.40 -4.91 -0.28
CA TYR A 94 9.44 -3.82 -0.40
C TYR A 94 9.69 -3.08 -1.71
N GLY A 95 8.64 -2.87 -2.48
CA GLY A 95 8.68 -2.16 -3.75
C GLY A 95 7.61 -1.08 -3.83
N ILE A 96 7.96 0.07 -4.37
CA ILE A 96 7.01 1.10 -4.80
C ILE A 96 7.40 1.58 -6.18
N THR A 97 6.49 1.39 -7.12
CA THR A 97 6.63 1.87 -8.48
C THR A 97 5.68 3.04 -8.68
N LYS A 98 6.21 4.20 -9.08
CA LYS A 98 5.43 5.42 -9.30
C LYS A 98 5.31 5.72 -10.78
N GLN A 99 4.12 6.13 -11.19
CA GLN A 99 3.91 6.70 -12.51
C GLN A 99 3.03 7.94 -12.39
N TYR A 100 3.58 9.11 -12.67
CA TYR A 100 2.85 10.38 -12.66
C TYR A 100 2.60 10.83 -14.10
N ASN A 101 1.36 11.21 -14.42
CA ASN A 101 1.06 11.75 -15.75
C ASN A 101 1.38 13.24 -15.89
N LYS A 102 1.68 13.92 -14.77
CA LYS A 102 2.05 15.34 -14.68
C LYS A 102 0.96 16.35 -15.10
N ASN A 103 -0.30 15.91 -15.20
CA ASN A 103 -1.43 16.81 -15.44
C ASN A 103 -1.75 17.69 -14.21
N ARG A 104 -1.34 17.24 -13.03
CA ARG A 104 -1.42 17.96 -11.74
C ARG A 104 -0.20 17.63 -10.91
N VAL A 105 0.28 18.60 -10.12
CA VAL A 105 1.32 18.34 -9.13
C VAL A 105 0.74 17.47 -8.03
N ILE A 106 1.33 16.30 -7.84
CA ILE A 106 1.14 15.45 -6.66
C ILE A 106 2.23 15.80 -5.67
N ASP A 107 1.82 16.25 -4.49
CA ASP A 107 2.73 16.58 -3.41
C ASP A 107 3.35 15.31 -2.80
N ALA A 108 4.50 15.46 -2.15
CA ALA A 108 5.06 14.37 -1.38
C ALA A 108 4.07 13.95 -0.28
N GLN A 109 3.91 12.64 -0.09
CA GLN A 109 2.98 12.04 0.88
C GLN A 109 1.49 12.36 0.69
N GLU A 110 1.08 13.02 -0.41
CA GLU A 110 -0.34 13.25 -0.72
C GLU A 110 -1.14 11.94 -0.76
N TRP A 111 -0.51 10.84 -1.16
CA TRP A 111 -1.12 9.52 -1.23
C TRP A 111 -0.90 8.66 0.01
N ALA A 112 -0.40 9.21 1.13
CA ALA A 112 -0.13 8.44 2.35
C ALA A 112 -1.37 7.70 2.88
N GLY A 113 -2.55 8.34 2.85
CA GLY A 113 -3.82 7.70 3.22
C GLY A 113 -4.15 6.51 2.31
N ALA A 114 -4.05 6.70 0.98
CA ALA A 114 -4.29 5.64 0.01
C ALA A 114 -3.29 4.48 0.12
N ILE A 115 -2.03 4.77 0.47
CA ILE A 115 -1.00 3.75 0.77
C ILE A 115 -1.38 2.94 2.01
N LYS A 116 -1.84 3.61 3.09
CA LYS A 116 -2.27 2.94 4.32
C LYS A 116 -3.49 2.04 4.07
N ASP A 117 -4.44 2.53 3.30
CA ASP A 117 -5.62 1.80 2.86
C ASP A 117 -5.25 0.56 2.03
N ALA A 118 -4.31 0.70 1.10
CA ALA A 118 -3.80 -0.41 0.32
C ALA A 118 -3.10 -1.45 1.21
N TYR A 119 -2.28 -1.02 2.17
CA TYR A 119 -1.66 -1.92 3.16
C TYR A 119 -2.70 -2.72 3.96
N ASP A 120 -3.76 -2.07 4.44
CA ASP A 120 -4.81 -2.72 5.21
C ASP A 120 -5.58 -3.73 4.34
N ALA A 121 -5.88 -3.35 3.10
CA ALA A 121 -6.52 -4.24 2.13
C ALA A 121 -5.62 -5.43 1.79
N MET A 122 -4.32 -5.22 1.56
CA MET A 122 -3.37 -6.30 1.26
C MET A 122 -3.33 -7.35 2.37
N ASN A 123 -3.28 -6.93 3.64
CA ASN A 123 -3.32 -7.84 4.78
C ASN A 123 -4.69 -8.54 4.93
N THR A 124 -5.78 -7.79 4.80
CA THR A 124 -7.16 -8.31 4.95
C THR A 124 -7.47 -9.36 3.88
N TYR A 125 -7.11 -9.08 2.63
CA TYR A 125 -7.36 -9.94 1.47
C TYR A 125 -6.16 -10.83 1.10
N LYS A 126 -5.18 -10.91 1.99
CA LYS A 126 -4.06 -11.85 1.97
C LYS A 126 -3.26 -11.81 0.66
N THR A 127 -2.91 -10.62 0.19
CA THR A 127 -2.08 -10.42 -1.00
C THR A 127 -0.81 -9.64 -0.65
N TYR A 128 0.17 -9.66 -1.54
CA TYR A 128 1.46 -8.98 -1.39
C TYR A 128 1.67 -7.86 -2.40
N GLN A 129 0.70 -7.64 -3.28
CA GLN A 129 0.74 -6.57 -4.28
C GLN A 129 -0.59 -5.85 -4.37
N ALA A 130 -0.53 -4.54 -4.50
CA ALA A 130 -1.67 -3.69 -4.79
C ALA A 130 -1.29 -2.56 -5.73
N THR A 131 -2.28 -1.95 -6.36
CA THR A 131 -2.11 -0.67 -7.06
C THR A 131 -3.03 0.38 -6.46
N VAL A 132 -2.56 1.62 -6.42
CA VAL A 132 -3.37 2.81 -6.13
C VAL A 132 -3.43 3.59 -7.43
N ASN A 133 -4.62 3.83 -7.96
CA ASN A 133 -4.82 4.45 -9.27
C ASN A 133 -5.66 5.72 -9.13
N THR A 134 -5.25 6.77 -9.82
CA THR A 134 -5.89 8.08 -9.82
C THR A 134 -5.90 8.64 -11.23
N ASP A 135 -6.63 9.72 -11.45
CA ASP A 135 -6.60 10.46 -12.72
C ASP A 135 -5.24 11.16 -12.98
N PHE A 136 -4.34 11.20 -12.00
CA PHE A 136 -3.06 11.91 -12.05
C PHE A 136 -1.83 10.99 -12.02
N GLY A 137 -2.07 9.68 -11.93
CA GLY A 137 -1.02 8.68 -11.87
C GLY A 137 -1.39 7.46 -11.04
N SER A 138 -0.42 6.58 -10.87
CA SER A 138 -0.58 5.33 -10.13
C SER A 138 0.65 5.00 -9.29
N LEU A 139 0.40 4.20 -8.25
CA LEU A 139 1.41 3.46 -7.51
C LEU A 139 1.18 1.97 -7.72
N ALA A 140 2.24 1.20 -7.89
CA ALA A 140 2.24 -0.23 -7.58
C ALA A 140 3.03 -0.44 -6.28
N LEU A 141 2.41 -1.10 -5.31
CA LEU A 141 2.95 -1.36 -3.99
C LEU A 141 3.17 -2.86 -3.83
N GLU A 142 4.36 -3.24 -3.38
CA GLU A 142 4.75 -4.63 -3.22
C GLU A 142 5.42 -4.85 -1.87
N ALA A 143 5.01 -5.88 -1.15
CA ALA A 143 5.66 -6.34 0.07
C ALA A 143 5.64 -7.86 0.08
N THR A 144 6.71 -8.47 -0.43
CA THR A 144 6.77 -9.92 -0.64
C THR A 144 7.78 -10.55 0.32
N PRO A 145 7.41 -11.56 1.10
CA PRO A 145 8.35 -12.26 1.96
C PRO A 145 9.27 -13.17 1.12
N ILE A 146 10.57 -13.07 1.37
CA ILE A 146 11.61 -13.98 0.92
C ILE A 146 11.84 -14.97 2.07
N ALA A 147 11.31 -16.18 1.94
CA ALA A 147 11.59 -17.24 2.89
C ALA A 147 13.05 -17.70 2.74
N THR A 148 13.95 -17.26 3.63
CA THR A 148 15.35 -17.71 3.61
C THR A 148 15.61 -19.04 4.34
N SER A 149 14.61 -19.65 5.00
CA SER A 149 14.68 -21.08 5.36
C SER A 149 13.33 -21.71 5.76
N ARG A 150 12.61 -22.28 4.79
CA ARG A 150 11.81 -23.48 5.03
C ARG A 150 12.09 -24.44 3.90
N LYS A 151 13.12 -25.27 4.05
CA LYS A 151 13.36 -26.49 3.27
C LYS A 151 12.87 -26.37 1.81
N CYS A 152 13.68 -25.79 0.92
CA CYS A 152 13.65 -26.19 -0.48
C CYS A 152 14.07 -27.67 -0.55
N LYS A 153 13.22 -28.57 -0.08
CA LYS A 153 13.24 -29.95 -0.52
C LYS A 153 12.45 -29.94 -1.82
N MET A 154 13.20 -29.93 -2.91
CA MET A 154 12.74 -30.52 -4.17
C MET A 154 12.25 -31.95 -3.92
#